data_AF-A0A2P8VEV2-F1
#
_entry.id   AF-A0A2P8VEV2-F1
#
_cell.length_a   1.000
_cell.length_b   1.000
_cell.length_c   1.000
_cell.angle_alpha   90.00
_cell.angle_beta   90.00
_cell.angle_gamma   90.00
#
_symmetry.space_group_name_H-M   'P 1'
#
loop_
_entity.id
_entity.type
_entity.pdbx_description
1 polymer ?
#
loop_
_entity_poly.entity_id
_entity_poly.type
_entity_poly.pdbx_seq_one_letter_code
_entity_poly.pdbx_strand_id
1 'polypeptide(L)' 'MLWDVFCRVIDNFGDIGVCWRLCADLATRGHRARLWVDDDAALAWMAPE' A
#
# COMPACT_ATOMS: atom_id res chain seq x y z
N MET A 1 9.04 13.40 -6.34
CA MET A 1 7.73 13.74 -5.77
C MET A 1 7.39 12.71 -4.70
N LEU A 2 6.84 13.15 -3.57
CA LEU A 2 6.40 12.29 -2.47
C LEU A 2 4.88 12.13 -2.53
N TRP A 3 4.40 10.90 -2.42
CA TRP A 3 2.98 10.53 -2.41
C TRP A 3 2.61 9.93 -1.06
N ASP A 4 1.51 10.42 -0.48
CA ASP A 4 0.88 9.84 0.70
C ASP A 4 -0.44 9.20 0.29
N VAL A 5 -0.53 7.88 0.45
CA VAL A 5 -1.71 7.07 0.12
C VAL A 5 -2.34 6.61 1.42
N PHE A 6 -3.61 6.94 1.64
CA PHE A 6 -4.36 6.55 2.83
C PHE A 6 -5.37 5.47 2.44
N CYS A 7 -5.26 4.31 3.09
CA CYS A 7 -6.14 3.17 2.88
C CYS A 7 -6.81 2.84 4.22
N ARG A 8 -8.14 2.83 4.21
CA ARG A 8 -8.92 2.25 5.30
C ARG A 8 -9.33 0.86 4.86
N VAL A 9 -8.88 -0.18 5.57
CA VAL A 9 -9.20 -1.56 5.23
C VAL A 9 -10.63 -1.85 5.67
N ILE A 10 -11.57 -1.93 4.72
CA ILE A 10 -12.96 -2.30 5.00
C ILE A 10 -13.18 -3.77 4.66
N ASP A 11 -12.50 -4.28 3.63
CA ASP A 11 -12.44 -5.71 3.29
C ASP A 11 -10.98 -6.20 3.27
N ASN A 12 -10.74 -7.37 3.86
CA ASN A 12 -9.44 -7.84 4.36
C ASN A 12 -8.27 -7.70 3.37
N PHE A 13 -8.50 -7.89 2.06
CA PHE A 13 -7.40 -7.96 1.08
C PHE A 13 -7.57 -7.06 -0.15
N GLY A 14 -8.78 -6.59 -0.45
CA GLY A 14 -9.07 -5.84 -1.68
C GLY A 14 -8.44 -4.44 -1.67
N ASP A 15 -8.84 -3.64 -0.68
CA ASP A 15 -8.48 -2.22 -0.61
C ASP A 15 -6.97 -2.04 -0.43
N ILE A 16 -6.39 -2.80 0.49
CA ILE A 16 -4.96 -2.74 0.82
C ILE A 16 -4.09 -3.28 -0.32
N GLY A 17 -4.53 -4.32 -1.02
CA GLY A 17 -3.81 -4.87 -2.18
C GLY A 17 -3.73 -3.88 -3.35
N VAL A 18 -4.82 -3.15 -3.61
CA VAL A 18 -4.84 -2.08 -4.63
C VAL A 18 -3.91 -0.93 -4.24
N CYS A 19 -3.99 -0.46 -2.99
CA CYS A 19 -3.15 0.65 -2.52
C CYS A 19 -1.66 0.28 -2.48
N TRP A 20 -1.33 -0.95 -2.10
CA TRP A 20 0.03 -1.48 -2.15
C TRP A 20 0.58 -1.51 -3.58
N ARG A 21 -0.17 -2.09 -4.52
CA ARG A 21 0.24 -2.15 -5.94
C ARG A 21 0.46 -0.76 -6.54
N LEU A 22 -0.37 0.22 -6.17
CA LEU A 22 -0.19 1.60 -6.58
C LEU A 22 1.13 2.19 -6.04
N CYS A 23 1.40 2.02 -4.74
CA CYS A 23 2.62 2.52 -4.12
C CYS A 23 3.88 1.87 -4.73
N ALA A 24 3.83 0.56 -5.00
CA ALA A 24 4.91 -0.16 -5.66
C ALA A 24 5.18 0.38 -7.08
N ASP A 25 4.13 0.59 -7.90
CA ASP A 25 4.28 1.16 -9.25
C ASP A 25 4.79 2.62 -9.22
N LEU A 26 4.39 3.41 -8.24
CA LEU A 26 4.97 4.75 -8.03
C LEU A 26 6.47 4.67 -7.73
N ALA A 27 6.88 3.70 -6.91
CA ALA A 27 8.29 3.48 -6.57
C ALA A 27 9.11 3.04 -7.79
N THR A 28 8.59 2.16 -8.65
CA THR A 28 9.29 1.74 -9.89
C THR A 28 9.49 2.91 -10.87
N ARG A 29 8.61 3.92 -10.83
CA ARG A 29 8.70 5.16 -11.61
C ARG A 29 9.60 6.23 -10.98
N GLY A 30 10.28 5.92 -9.87
CA GLY A 30 11.19 6.85 -9.19
C GLY A 30 10.50 7.86 -8.27
N HIS A 31 9.23 7.66 -7.95
CA HIS A 31 8.56 8.42 -6.90
C HIS A 31 8.79 7.80 -5.53
N ARG A 32 8.67 8.61 -4.48
CA ARG A 32 8.58 8.11 -3.10
C ARG A 32 7.11 7.99 -2.75
N ALA A 33 6.69 6.85 -2.20
CA ALA A 33 5.33 6.61 -1.74
C ALA A 33 5.35 6.17 -0.27
N ARG A 34 4.38 6.65 0.52
CA ARG A 34 4.07 6.19 1.87
C ARG A 34 2.63 5.69 1.87
N LEU A 35 2.42 4.46 2.32
CA LEU A 35 1.11 3.88 2.50
C LEU A 35 0.75 3.93 3.98
N TRP A 36 -0.34 4.62 4.30
CA TRP A 36 -0.94 4.69 5.63
C TRP A 36 -2.14 3.75 5.65
N VAL A 37 -2.11 2.76 6.54
CA VAL A 37 -3.18 1.77 6.73
C VAL A 37 -3.60 1.77 8.20
N ASP A 38 -4.87 1.51 8.47
CA ASP A 38 -5.41 1.33 9.81
C ASP A 38 -5.19 -0.08 10.38
N ASP A 39 -5.08 -1.09 9.51
CA ASP A 39 -4.68 -2.46 9.82
C ASP A 39 -3.66 -2.96 8.79
N ASP A 40 -2.49 -3.42 9.25
CA ASP A 40 -1.39 -3.90 8.43
C ASP A 40 -1.29 -5.44 8.36
N ALA A 41 -2.20 -6.18 9.01
CA ALA A 41 -2.16 -7.64 9.05
C ALA A 41 -2.13 -8.29 7.66
N ALA A 42 -2.82 -7.68 6.69
CA ALA A 42 -2.83 -8.14 5.31
C ALA A 42 -1.51 -7.86 4.56
N LEU A 43 -0.75 -6.83 4.93
CA LEU A 43 0.55 -6.54 4.30
C LEU A 43 1.58 -7.61 4.62
N ALA A 44 1.58 -8.17 5.83
CA ALA A 44 2.51 -9.23 6.22
C ALA A 44 2.46 -10.46 5.30
N TRP A 45 1.29 -10.75 4.70
CA TRP A 45 1.14 -11.82 3.72
C TRP A 45 1.44 -11.37 2.28
N MET A 46 1.02 -10.16 1.89
CA MET A 46 1.17 -9.67 0.51
C MET A 46 2.57 -9.18 0.16
N ALA A 47 3.33 -8.70 1.15
CA ALA A 47 4.65 -8.11 0.99
C ALA A 47 5.60 -8.67 2.06
N PRO A 48 5.94 -9.97 1.98
CA PRO A 48 6.92 -10.57 2.87
C PRO A 48 8.31 -9.96 2.61
N GLU A 49 9.17 -9.96 3.63
CA GLU A 49 10.54 -9.40 3.60
C GLU A 49 11.44 -10.01 2.52
#